data_AF-A0A520IUB2-F1
#
_entry.id   AF-A0A520IUB2-F1
#
_cell.length_a   1.000
_cell.length_b   1.000
_cell.length_c   1.000
_cell.angle_alpha   90.00
_cell.angle_beta   90.00
_cell.angle_gamma   90.00
#
_symmetry.space_group_name_H-M   'P 1'
#
loop_
_entity.id
_entity.type
_entity.pdbx_description
1 polymer ?
#
loop_
_entity_poly.entity_id
_entity_poly.type
_entity_poly.pdbx_seq_one_letter_code
_entity_poly.pdbx_strand_id
1 'polypeptide(L)'
;EYVARAWTVAMSGRPGPVVLALPEDMLLDVVDTVDRPRVMPAVQACDPFQLHALGEMLEAAERPLAIIGGAGWNKRAADSFGMWAERSGLAVASAFRRQDALPNTSPVWAGNLGYGPNPALVKRVRDADLLMIVGPRLGEATTDGYTLITPDHPGQRLVHVHPDPNELGQTYRTDLAICADMGSFADALHSIASRPREDSGAHDDYLAWSTPAPRDGVALDLGPCVAEMRARLPADSIICNGAGNYSGWWHRYWRYAGPGTQLAPTAGAMGYGVPAATAAALRHPGRTVVALAGDGCFLMNGQELATAVAHGVDMLVLVIDNAGYGTIRMHQEREFPGRVSGTALRNPDFAALARAYGCWAETVESTEAFAPALERAMTEPGVRLLHLKTDMKVITAGAMLST
;
A
#
# COMPACT_ATOMS: atom_id res chain seq x y z
N GLU A 1 10.24 11.86 31.46
CA GLU A 1 11.26 12.02 30.39
C GLU A 1 11.23 10.89 29.36
N TYR A 2 11.39 9.63 29.77
CA TYR A 2 11.45 8.46 28.86
C TYR A 2 10.29 8.37 27.86
N VAL A 3 9.06 8.66 28.28
CA VAL A 3 7.88 8.71 27.39
C VAL A 3 8.03 9.77 26.30
N ALA A 4 8.45 10.99 26.65
CA ALA A 4 8.68 12.07 25.67
C ALA A 4 9.83 11.73 24.72
N ARG A 5 10.91 11.11 25.24
CA ARG A 5 12.01 10.63 24.40
C ARG A 5 11.56 9.53 23.43
N ALA A 6 10.73 8.58 23.88
CA ALA A 6 10.17 7.55 23.02
C ALA A 6 9.34 8.14 21.88
N TRP A 7 8.48 9.13 22.16
CA TRP A 7 7.76 9.86 21.11
C TRP A 7 8.71 10.59 20.15
N THR A 8 9.77 11.22 20.68
CA THR A 8 10.76 11.92 19.85
C THR A 8 11.46 10.95 18.90
N VAL A 9 11.90 9.80 19.41
CA VAL A 9 12.57 8.75 18.60
C VAL A 9 11.60 8.14 17.59
N ALA A 10 10.36 7.85 17.99
CA ALA A 10 9.36 7.22 17.12
C ALA A 10 8.93 8.09 15.94
N MET A 11 9.04 9.42 16.06
CA MET A 11 8.56 10.38 15.05
C MET A 11 9.68 11.09 14.27
N SER A 12 10.94 11.02 14.70
CA SER A 12 12.05 11.72 14.04
C SER A 12 12.60 10.95 12.86
N GLY A 13 13.03 11.66 11.81
CA GLY A 13 13.59 11.04 10.60
C GLY A 13 12.58 10.09 9.95
N ARG A 14 12.91 8.80 9.90
CA ARG A 14 11.99 7.74 9.48
C ARG A 14 11.18 7.23 10.68
N PRO A 15 9.85 7.45 10.74
CA PRO A 15 9.05 6.98 11.86
C PRO A 15 9.12 5.47 12.05
N GLY A 16 9.07 5.02 13.30
CA GLY A 16 9.21 3.60 13.65
C GLY A 16 8.79 3.26 15.08
N PRO A 17 8.64 1.96 15.39
CA PRO A 17 8.28 1.52 16.72
C PRO A 17 9.40 1.77 17.74
N VAL A 18 9.00 2.07 18.97
CA VAL A 18 9.89 2.19 20.14
C VAL A 18 9.32 1.33 21.26
N VAL A 19 10.21 0.72 22.04
CA VAL A 19 9.81 -0.11 23.20
C VAL A 19 10.36 0.55 24.46
N LEU A 20 9.47 0.76 25.44
CA LEU A 20 9.82 1.19 26.79
C LEU A 20 9.46 0.07 27.76
N ALA A 21 10.45 -0.44 28.48
CA ALA A 21 10.21 -1.34 29.61
C ALA A 21 10.01 -0.50 30.88
N LEU A 22 8.86 -0.68 31.53
CA LEU A 22 8.55 -0.05 32.81
C LEU A 22 8.56 -1.14 33.89
N PRO A 23 9.44 -1.04 34.90
CA PRO A 23 9.40 -1.90 36.07
C PRO A 23 8.03 -1.83 36.78
N GLU A 24 7.56 -2.96 37.32
CA GLU A 24 6.24 -3.06 37.96
C GLU A 24 6.11 -2.15 39.19
N ASP A 25 7.17 -2.04 39.99
CA ASP A 25 7.24 -1.17 41.16
C ASP A 25 7.00 0.29 40.78
N MET A 26 7.63 0.75 39.69
CA MET A 26 7.45 2.12 39.19
C MET A 26 6.01 2.43 38.73
N LEU A 27 5.19 1.42 38.39
CA LEU A 27 3.82 1.65 37.93
C LEU A 27 2.85 2.02 39.07
N LEU A 28 3.22 1.73 40.32
CA LEU A 28 2.40 1.98 41.51
C LEU A 28 2.85 3.21 42.30
N ASP A 29 4.09 3.67 42.09
CA ASP A 29 4.65 4.82 42.78
C ASP A 29 3.92 6.13 42.40
N VAL A 30 3.49 6.87 43.43
CA VAL A 30 3.00 8.23 43.27
C VAL A 30 4.20 9.17 43.26
N VAL A 31 4.38 9.92 42.18
CA VAL A 31 5.53 10.82 41.98
C VAL A 31 5.08 12.23 41.64
N ASP A 32 5.79 13.22 42.19
CA ASP A 32 5.67 14.62 41.77
C ASP A 32 6.55 14.84 40.53
N THR A 33 5.93 15.17 39.39
CA THR A 33 6.62 15.36 38.11
C THR A 33 6.07 16.56 37.35
N VAL A 34 6.90 17.13 36.48
CA VAL A 34 6.49 18.17 35.53
C VAL A 34 5.98 17.51 34.24
N ASP A 35 4.82 17.94 33.78
CA ASP A 35 4.28 17.53 32.48
C ASP A 35 5.18 18.04 31.35
N ARG A 36 5.66 17.12 30.51
CA ARG A 36 6.43 17.49 29.32
C ARG A 36 5.45 17.93 28.22
N PRO A 37 5.80 18.98 27.44
CA PRO A 37 4.97 19.41 26.33
C PRO A 37 4.86 18.31 25.28
N ARG A 38 3.81 18.41 24.44
CA ARG A 38 3.64 17.54 23.28
C ARG A 38 4.89 17.58 22.40
N VAL A 39 5.41 16.41 22.05
CA VAL A 39 6.52 16.27 21.11
C VAL A 39 6.02 16.57 19.70
N MET A 40 6.74 17.43 19.00
CA MET A 40 6.50 17.74 17.59
C MET A 40 7.61 17.08 16.74
N PRO A 41 7.28 16.47 15.59
CA PRO A 41 8.30 15.94 14.68
C PRO A 41 9.24 17.06 14.22
N ALA A 42 10.54 16.77 14.16
CA ALA A 42 11.50 17.68 13.54
C ALA A 42 11.28 17.67 12.01
N VAL A 43 11.23 18.86 11.43
CA VAL A 43 11.04 19.08 9.99
C VAL A 43 12.29 19.77 9.45
N GLN A 44 12.81 19.28 8.33
CA GLN A 44 13.97 19.85 7.66
C GLN A 44 13.57 20.40 6.30
N ALA A 45 13.84 21.70 6.09
CA ALA A 45 13.63 22.34 4.80
C ALA A 45 14.67 21.85 3.78
N CYS A 46 14.28 21.84 2.50
CA CYS A 46 15.21 21.54 1.41
C CYS A 46 16.24 22.66 1.25
N ASP A 47 17.49 22.28 1.00
CA ASP A 47 18.56 23.22 0.65
C ASP A 47 18.27 23.85 -0.73
N PRO A 48 18.21 25.20 -0.85
CA PRO A 48 18.02 25.88 -2.12
C PRO A 48 19.02 25.50 -3.22
N PHE A 49 20.28 25.20 -2.88
CA PHE A 49 21.28 24.78 -3.87
C PHE A 49 20.98 23.38 -4.41
N GLN A 50 20.49 22.48 -3.57
CA GLN A 50 20.06 21.15 -4.01
C GLN A 50 18.80 21.22 -4.88
N LEU A 51 17.87 22.12 -4.57
CA LEU A 51 16.69 22.36 -5.41
C LEU A 51 17.06 22.94 -6.78
N HIS A 52 18.06 23.84 -6.82
CA HIS A 52 18.59 24.35 -8.08
C HIS A 52 19.20 23.24 -8.92
N ALA A 53 20.06 22.39 -8.34
CA ALA A 53 20.65 21.24 -9.01
C ALA A 53 19.57 20.24 -9.49
N LEU A 54 18.53 20.00 -8.69
CA LEU A 54 17.38 19.18 -9.10
C LEU A 54 16.69 19.79 -10.33
N GLY A 55 16.50 21.09 -10.35
CA GLY A 55 15.95 21.81 -11.50
C GLY A 55 16.78 21.62 -12.77
N GLU A 56 18.11 21.74 -12.69
CA GLU A 56 19.01 21.49 -13.82
C GLU A 56 18.98 20.03 -14.29
N MET A 57 18.94 19.07 -13.36
CA MET A 57 18.84 17.65 -13.69
C MET A 57 17.52 17.33 -14.41
N LEU A 58 16.40 17.86 -13.91
CA LEU A 58 15.09 17.72 -14.53
C LEU A 58 15.09 18.35 -15.92
N GLU A 59 15.57 19.59 -16.08
CA GLU A 59 15.62 20.27 -17.37
C GLU A 59 16.41 19.48 -18.43
N ALA A 60 17.54 18.88 -18.03
CA ALA A 60 18.37 18.08 -18.92
C ALA A 60 17.82 16.66 -19.20
N ALA A 61 16.86 16.18 -18.41
CA ALA A 61 16.32 14.83 -18.56
C ALA A 61 15.31 14.76 -19.70
N GLU A 62 15.44 13.74 -20.56
CA GLU A 62 14.52 13.44 -21.65
C GLU A 62 13.34 12.58 -21.17
N ARG A 63 13.60 11.61 -20.27
CA ARG A 63 12.62 10.62 -19.80
C ARG A 63 12.63 10.51 -18.27
N PRO A 64 12.37 11.61 -17.54
CA PRO A 64 12.33 11.55 -16.09
C PRO A 64 11.10 10.78 -15.60
N LEU A 65 11.26 10.05 -14.50
CA LEU A 65 10.16 9.35 -13.83
C LEU A 65 10.31 9.47 -12.31
N ALA A 66 9.21 9.74 -11.61
CA ALA A 66 9.18 9.75 -10.15
C ALA A 66 8.72 8.41 -9.59
N ILE A 67 9.36 7.94 -8.51
CA ILE A 67 8.89 6.83 -7.69
C ILE A 67 8.64 7.34 -6.28
N ILE A 68 7.37 7.40 -5.90
CA ILE A 68 6.93 7.94 -4.61
C ILE A 68 6.51 6.84 -3.63
N GLY A 69 6.58 7.14 -2.33
CA GLY A 69 6.14 6.23 -1.28
C GLY A 69 6.91 6.46 0.02
N GLY A 70 6.99 5.43 0.86
CA GLY A 70 7.53 5.57 2.21
C GLY A 70 6.53 6.21 3.19
N ALA A 71 7.02 6.70 4.31
CA ALA A 71 6.21 7.37 5.33
C ALA A 71 6.14 8.89 5.07
N GLY A 72 5.18 9.59 5.70
CA GLY A 72 5.09 11.05 5.66
C GLY A 72 4.20 11.63 4.56
N TRP A 73 3.70 10.80 3.64
CA TRP A 73 2.66 11.23 2.70
C TRP A 73 1.35 11.50 3.43
N ASN A 74 0.83 12.72 3.25
CA ASN A 74 -0.46 13.18 3.74
C ASN A 74 -1.14 13.98 2.62
N LYS A 75 -2.40 14.39 2.82
CA LYS A 75 -3.16 15.12 1.80
C LYS A 75 -2.41 16.35 1.27
N ARG A 76 -1.82 17.17 2.15
CA ARG A 76 -1.07 18.37 1.75
C ARG A 76 0.12 18.02 0.85
N ALA A 77 0.92 17.03 1.25
CA ALA A 77 2.08 16.60 0.49
C ALA A 77 1.67 16.02 -0.88
N ALA A 78 0.65 15.18 -0.91
CA ALA A 78 0.13 14.58 -2.15
C ALA A 78 -0.45 15.63 -3.10
N ASP A 79 -1.27 16.56 -2.60
CA ASP A 79 -1.84 17.64 -3.40
C ASP A 79 -0.72 18.54 -3.98
N SER A 80 0.20 18.98 -3.12
CA SER A 80 1.29 19.89 -3.51
C SER A 80 2.23 19.26 -4.53
N PHE A 81 2.64 18.00 -4.31
CA PHE A 81 3.46 17.24 -5.24
C PHE A 81 2.71 16.94 -6.55
N GLY A 82 1.46 16.48 -6.45
CA GLY A 82 0.61 16.16 -7.60
C GLY A 82 0.43 17.36 -8.50
N MET A 83 0.07 18.53 -7.94
CA MET A 83 -0.06 19.78 -8.69
C MET A 83 1.21 20.16 -9.44
N TRP A 84 2.39 19.97 -8.83
CA TRP A 84 3.66 20.25 -9.51
C TRP A 84 3.94 19.22 -10.60
N ALA A 85 3.77 17.93 -10.30
CA ALA A 85 3.99 16.83 -11.24
C ALA A 85 3.09 16.97 -12.48
N GLU A 86 1.80 17.27 -12.29
CA GLU A 86 0.82 17.50 -13.37
C GLU A 86 1.23 18.67 -14.27
N ARG A 87 1.65 19.81 -13.70
CA ARG A 87 2.13 20.95 -14.50
C ARG A 87 3.41 20.64 -15.28
N SER A 88 4.27 19.78 -14.74
CA SER A 88 5.52 19.37 -15.40
C SER A 88 5.35 18.21 -16.39
N GLY A 89 4.20 17.52 -16.37
CA GLY A 89 3.99 16.29 -17.14
C GLY A 89 4.84 15.10 -16.66
N LEU A 90 5.36 15.13 -15.43
CA LEU A 90 6.24 14.09 -14.90
C LEU A 90 5.44 12.84 -14.52
N ALA A 91 5.69 11.71 -15.17
CA ALA A 91 5.07 10.43 -14.80
C ALA A 91 5.47 9.99 -13.38
N VAL A 92 4.49 9.52 -12.61
CA VAL A 92 4.62 9.16 -11.19
C VAL A 92 4.19 7.72 -10.96
N ALA A 93 5.13 6.90 -10.51
CA ALA A 93 4.87 5.56 -10.01
C ALA A 93 4.93 5.52 -8.48
N SER A 94 4.27 4.54 -7.86
CA SER A 94 4.43 4.26 -6.43
C SER A 94 5.32 3.05 -6.15
N ALA A 95 6.03 3.10 -5.03
CA ALA A 95 6.68 1.94 -4.45
C ALA A 95 5.65 0.92 -3.91
N PHE A 96 6.11 -0.30 -3.65
CA PHE A 96 5.27 -1.40 -3.17
C PHE A 96 4.47 -1.00 -1.90
N ARG A 97 3.16 -1.25 -1.92
CA ARG A 97 2.22 -0.99 -0.81
C ARG A 97 2.14 0.47 -0.38
N ARG A 98 2.31 1.38 -1.34
CA ARG A 98 2.18 2.83 -1.20
C ARG A 98 1.38 3.42 -2.37
N GLN A 99 0.41 2.66 -2.87
CA GLN A 99 -0.43 3.08 -3.98
C GLN A 99 -1.33 4.26 -3.65
N ASP A 100 -1.48 4.58 -2.37
CA ASP A 100 -2.24 5.73 -1.90
C ASP A 100 -1.40 7.02 -1.77
N ALA A 101 -0.12 7.03 -2.14
CA ALA A 101 0.72 8.23 -1.99
C ALA A 101 0.24 9.43 -2.83
N LEU A 102 -0.42 9.16 -3.96
CA LEU A 102 -1.07 10.15 -4.83
C LEU A 102 -2.43 9.58 -5.30
N PRO A 103 -3.46 10.41 -5.56
CA PRO A 103 -4.69 9.92 -6.15
C PRO A 103 -4.45 9.27 -7.53
N ASN A 104 -4.95 8.04 -7.70
CA ASN A 104 -4.78 7.27 -8.95
C ASN A 104 -5.58 7.83 -10.13
N THR A 105 -6.41 8.85 -9.90
CA THR A 105 -7.11 9.62 -10.94
C THR A 105 -6.26 10.76 -11.52
N SER A 106 -5.11 11.05 -10.91
CA SER A 106 -4.19 12.07 -11.43
C SER A 106 -3.66 11.65 -12.80
N PRO A 107 -3.63 12.55 -13.81
CA PRO A 107 -3.18 12.23 -15.16
C PRO A 107 -1.69 11.87 -15.25
N VAL A 108 -0.91 12.12 -14.19
CA VAL A 108 0.51 11.70 -14.14
C VAL A 108 0.71 10.34 -13.47
N TRP A 109 -0.33 9.73 -12.91
CA TRP A 109 -0.21 8.44 -12.24
C TRP A 109 0.05 7.31 -13.24
N ALA A 110 1.20 6.65 -13.12
CA ALA A 110 1.68 5.59 -14.00
C ALA A 110 1.48 4.17 -13.44
N GLY A 111 0.97 4.04 -12.21
CA GLY A 111 0.75 2.77 -11.53
C GLY A 111 1.73 2.50 -10.39
N ASN A 112 1.86 1.23 -10.02
CA ASN A 112 2.68 0.82 -8.88
C ASN A 112 3.70 -0.25 -9.24
N LEU A 113 4.84 -0.18 -8.58
CA LEU A 113 5.86 -1.23 -8.54
C LEU A 113 5.55 -2.23 -7.42
N GLY A 114 6.24 -3.37 -7.42
CA GLY A 114 5.92 -4.49 -6.54
C GLY A 114 5.93 -5.82 -7.27
N TYR A 115 5.20 -6.79 -6.72
CA TYR A 115 4.95 -8.07 -7.39
C TYR A 115 3.92 -7.92 -8.51
N GLY A 116 4.31 -8.27 -9.73
CA GLY A 116 3.45 -8.20 -10.92
C GLY A 116 3.08 -6.78 -11.37
N PRO A 117 4.04 -5.85 -11.52
CA PRO A 117 3.76 -4.49 -11.97
C PRO A 117 3.35 -4.50 -13.46
N ASN A 118 2.77 -3.40 -13.93
CA ASN A 118 2.48 -3.22 -15.35
C ASN A 118 3.78 -3.33 -16.18
N PRO A 119 3.88 -4.24 -17.17
CA PRO A 119 5.07 -4.35 -18.02
C PRO A 119 5.45 -3.04 -18.72
N ALA A 120 4.47 -2.20 -19.08
CA ALA A 120 4.72 -0.90 -19.68
C ALA A 120 5.35 0.10 -18.69
N LEU A 121 5.02 -0.01 -17.40
CA LEU A 121 5.66 0.75 -16.34
C LEU A 121 7.09 0.25 -16.08
N VAL A 122 7.29 -1.08 -16.06
CA VAL A 122 8.63 -1.68 -15.94
C VAL A 122 9.56 -1.16 -17.03
N LYS A 123 9.10 -1.15 -18.28
CA LYS A 123 9.86 -0.60 -19.41
C LYS A 123 10.22 0.87 -19.19
N ARG A 124 9.26 1.70 -18.75
CA ARG A 124 9.52 3.12 -18.45
C ARG A 124 10.57 3.32 -17.37
N VAL A 125 10.55 2.53 -16.31
CA VAL A 125 11.58 2.60 -15.27
C VAL A 125 12.96 2.24 -15.81
N ARG A 126 13.07 1.24 -16.68
CA ARG A 126 14.35 0.85 -17.31
C ARG A 126 14.87 1.90 -18.29
N ASP A 127 13.97 2.55 -19.03
CA ASP A 127 14.32 3.52 -20.07
C ASP A 127 14.54 4.94 -19.53
N ALA A 128 14.16 5.20 -18.27
CA ALA A 128 14.30 6.50 -17.63
C ALA A 128 15.77 6.89 -17.50
N ASP A 129 16.11 8.11 -17.92
CA ASP A 129 17.45 8.68 -17.76
C ASP A 129 17.62 9.44 -16.43
N LEU A 130 16.50 9.75 -15.77
CA LEU A 130 16.43 10.34 -14.44
C LEU A 130 15.33 9.70 -13.61
N LEU A 131 15.69 9.14 -12.46
CA LEU A 131 14.77 8.62 -11.46
C LEU A 131 14.74 9.56 -10.26
N MET A 132 13.55 10.08 -9.93
CA MET A 132 13.31 10.87 -8.72
C MET A 132 12.61 10.02 -7.66
N ILE A 133 13.36 9.57 -6.67
CA ILE A 133 12.90 8.66 -5.62
C ILE A 133 12.50 9.47 -4.39
N VAL A 134 11.20 9.57 -4.10
CA VAL A 134 10.67 10.47 -3.06
C VAL A 134 10.03 9.69 -1.92
N GLY A 135 10.87 9.32 -0.94
CA GLY A 135 10.50 8.62 0.30
C GLY A 135 10.78 7.11 0.35
N PRO A 136 10.69 6.31 -0.73
CA PRO A 136 11.09 4.91 -0.71
C PRO A 136 12.59 4.71 -0.49
N ARG A 137 12.92 3.56 0.08
CA ARG A 137 14.30 3.03 0.14
C ARG A 137 14.66 2.11 -1.03
N LEU A 138 13.74 1.97 -2.00
CA LEU A 138 13.87 1.05 -3.14
C LEU A 138 14.21 -0.40 -2.74
N GLY A 139 13.53 -0.92 -1.71
CA GLY A 139 13.74 -2.30 -1.28
C GLY A 139 13.31 -3.35 -2.31
N GLU A 140 13.72 -4.60 -2.06
CA GLU A 140 13.58 -5.77 -2.94
C GLU A 140 12.27 -5.87 -3.71
N ALA A 141 11.11 -5.75 -3.04
CA ALA A 141 9.82 -5.88 -3.71
C ALA A 141 9.55 -4.77 -4.74
N THR A 142 10.01 -3.54 -4.49
CA THR A 142 9.83 -2.41 -5.42
C THR A 142 10.73 -2.55 -6.64
N THR A 143 11.92 -3.10 -6.46
CA THR A 143 12.97 -3.16 -7.49
C THR A 143 13.16 -4.55 -8.09
N ASP A 144 12.24 -5.47 -7.83
CA ASP A 144 12.26 -6.85 -8.32
C ASP A 144 13.61 -7.53 -8.03
N GLY A 145 13.97 -7.61 -6.75
CA GLY A 145 15.25 -8.19 -6.35
C GLY A 145 16.45 -7.34 -6.74
N TYR A 146 16.32 -6.01 -6.74
CA TYR A 146 17.37 -5.07 -7.14
C TYR A 146 17.79 -5.18 -8.62
N THR A 147 16.93 -5.74 -9.48
CA THR A 147 17.21 -5.95 -10.92
C THR A 147 16.49 -4.97 -11.83
N LEU A 148 15.38 -4.37 -11.36
CA LEU A 148 14.69 -3.31 -12.08
C LEU A 148 15.47 -2.00 -12.03
N ILE A 149 15.93 -1.64 -10.83
CA ILE A 149 16.87 -0.56 -10.57
C ILE A 149 18.00 -1.18 -9.75
N THR A 150 19.20 -1.19 -10.32
CA THR A 150 20.40 -1.72 -9.64
C THR A 150 21.01 -0.65 -8.73
N PRO A 151 21.76 -1.04 -7.68
CA PRO A 151 22.46 -0.10 -6.79
C PRO A 151 23.30 0.98 -7.49
N ASP A 152 23.94 0.63 -8.61
CA ASP A 152 24.80 1.52 -9.42
C ASP A 152 24.09 2.16 -10.62
N HIS A 153 22.89 1.68 -10.96
CA HIS A 153 21.97 2.20 -12.00
C HIS A 153 22.64 2.77 -13.26
N PRO A 154 23.46 1.98 -13.98
CA PRO A 154 24.22 2.49 -15.12
C PRO A 154 23.29 3.06 -16.20
N GLY A 155 23.61 4.28 -16.66
CA GLY A 155 22.81 4.98 -17.67
C GLY A 155 21.61 5.76 -17.12
N GLN A 156 21.37 5.71 -15.80
CA GLN A 156 20.34 6.50 -15.14
C GLN A 156 21.01 7.44 -14.13
N ARG A 157 20.42 8.61 -13.91
CA ARG A 157 20.72 9.46 -12.75
C ARG A 157 19.65 9.24 -11.69
N LEU A 158 20.03 9.23 -10.43
CA LEU A 158 19.12 8.99 -9.31
C LEU A 158 19.16 10.16 -8.31
N VAL A 159 18.02 10.82 -8.16
CA VAL A 159 17.75 11.78 -7.08
C VAL A 159 17.04 11.02 -5.97
N HIS A 160 17.57 11.06 -4.75
CA HIS A 160 16.95 10.41 -3.59
C HIS A 160 16.55 11.43 -2.54
N VAL A 161 15.25 11.47 -2.24
CA VAL A 161 14.66 12.33 -1.23
C VAL A 161 14.17 11.47 -0.07
N HIS A 162 14.67 11.72 1.14
CA HIS A 162 14.31 10.94 2.31
C HIS A 162 14.46 11.78 3.61
N PRO A 163 13.58 11.62 4.63
CA PRO A 163 13.67 12.40 5.86
C PRO A 163 14.78 11.95 6.81
N ASP A 164 15.26 10.71 6.68
CA ASP A 164 16.39 10.18 7.43
C ASP A 164 17.67 10.25 6.59
N PRO A 165 18.69 11.02 7.01
CA PRO A 165 19.95 11.13 6.28
C PRO A 165 20.73 9.82 6.22
N ASN A 166 20.49 8.87 7.12
CA ASN A 166 21.20 7.57 7.14
C ASN A 166 20.73 6.60 6.05
N GLU A 167 19.62 6.91 5.37
CA GLU A 167 19.08 6.10 4.28
C GLU A 167 19.59 6.57 2.91
N LEU A 168 20.07 7.82 2.82
CA LEU A 168 20.63 8.41 1.61
C LEU A 168 22.01 7.80 1.32
N GLY A 169 22.22 7.28 0.11
CA GLY A 169 23.49 6.63 -0.27
C GLY A 169 23.72 5.25 0.37
N GLN A 170 22.77 4.71 1.14
CA GLN A 170 22.96 3.44 1.86
C GLN A 170 22.92 2.23 0.92
N THR A 171 21.85 2.08 0.14
CA THR A 171 21.66 0.94 -0.78
C THR A 171 21.96 1.30 -2.23
N TYR A 172 21.66 2.53 -2.62
CA TYR A 172 21.81 3.02 -3.98
C TYR A 172 22.79 4.19 -4.00
N ARG A 173 23.70 4.21 -4.98
CA ARG A 173 24.47 5.43 -5.27
C ARG A 173 23.46 6.55 -5.50
N THR A 174 23.63 7.68 -4.84
CA THR A 174 22.71 8.81 -4.99
C THR A 174 23.45 9.93 -5.70
N ASP A 175 23.03 10.30 -6.90
CA ASP A 175 23.68 11.38 -7.67
C ASP A 175 23.29 12.76 -7.13
N LEU A 176 22.07 12.89 -6.56
CA LEU A 176 21.65 14.04 -5.76
C LEU A 176 20.80 13.59 -4.55
N ALA A 177 21.31 13.83 -3.34
CA ALA A 177 20.67 13.43 -2.09
C ALA A 177 19.99 14.62 -1.42
N ILE A 178 18.69 14.55 -1.15
CA ILE A 178 17.91 15.62 -0.49
C ILE A 178 17.32 15.08 0.80
N CYS A 179 17.80 15.61 1.94
CA CYS A 179 17.29 15.22 3.25
C CYS A 179 16.10 16.10 3.63
N ALA A 180 14.89 15.62 3.38
CA ALA A 180 13.65 16.35 3.65
C ALA A 180 12.46 15.38 3.82
N ASP A 181 11.45 15.80 4.59
CA ASP A 181 10.17 15.12 4.61
C ASP A 181 9.35 15.41 3.34
N MET A 182 8.36 14.56 3.08
CA MET A 182 7.56 14.60 1.85
C MET A 182 6.81 15.93 1.70
N GLY A 183 6.34 16.52 2.80
CA GLY A 183 5.59 17.77 2.78
C GLY A 183 6.48 18.95 2.44
N SER A 184 7.63 19.08 3.10
CA SER A 184 8.60 20.14 2.81
C SER A 184 9.19 20.03 1.41
N PHE A 185 9.48 18.82 0.93
CA PHE A 185 9.95 18.63 -0.43
C PHE A 185 8.87 18.97 -1.47
N ALA A 186 7.64 18.50 -1.29
CA ALA A 186 6.53 18.80 -2.20
C ALA A 186 6.30 20.31 -2.34
N ASP A 187 6.33 21.06 -1.24
CA ASP A 187 6.18 22.53 -1.26
C ASP A 187 7.38 23.22 -1.94
N ALA A 188 8.59 22.72 -1.70
CA ALA A 188 9.81 23.26 -2.28
C ALA A 188 9.90 23.10 -3.80
N LEU A 189 9.29 22.05 -4.38
CA LEU A 189 9.27 21.81 -5.83
C LEU A 189 8.67 22.99 -6.61
N HIS A 190 7.75 23.76 -6.03
CA HIS A 190 7.15 24.92 -6.71
C HIS A 190 8.13 26.07 -6.97
N SER A 191 9.32 26.04 -6.35
CA SER A 191 10.41 26.97 -6.68
C SER A 191 11.17 26.60 -7.96
N ILE A 192 11.02 25.36 -8.43
CA ILE A 192 11.62 24.87 -9.66
C ILE A 192 10.67 25.18 -10.82
N ALA A 193 11.15 25.91 -11.82
CA ALA A 193 10.38 26.25 -13.01
C ALA A 193 9.92 24.97 -13.72
N SER A 194 8.60 24.76 -13.85
CA SER A 194 8.04 23.63 -14.57
C SER A 194 7.96 23.94 -16.06
N ARG A 195 8.69 23.18 -16.89
CA ARG A 195 8.43 23.12 -18.34
C ARG A 195 7.49 21.96 -18.62
N PRO A 196 6.33 22.19 -19.27
CA PRO A 196 5.44 21.11 -19.65
C PRO A 196 6.18 20.12 -20.55
N ARG A 197 6.06 18.83 -20.23
CA ARG A 197 6.56 17.73 -21.07
C ARG A 197 5.42 17.21 -21.94
N GLU A 198 5.80 16.56 -23.05
CA GLU A 198 4.85 15.76 -23.80
C GLU A 198 4.28 14.64 -22.92
N ASP A 199 3.02 14.30 -23.15
CA ASP A 199 2.38 13.20 -22.43
C ASP A 199 3.07 11.88 -22.76
N SER A 200 3.54 11.19 -21.73
CA SER A 200 4.21 9.89 -21.83
C SER A 200 3.25 8.72 -22.13
N GLY A 201 1.93 8.96 -22.12
CA GLY A 201 0.90 7.92 -22.22
C GLY A 201 0.90 6.94 -21.03
N ALA A 202 1.64 7.25 -19.96
CA ALA A 202 1.79 6.34 -18.82
C ALA A 202 0.47 6.12 -18.08
N HIS A 203 -0.39 7.13 -18.03
CA HIS A 203 -1.69 7.02 -17.39
C HIS A 203 -2.66 6.14 -18.18
N ASP A 204 -2.69 6.26 -19.50
CA ASP A 204 -3.51 5.41 -20.36
C ASP A 204 -3.09 3.93 -20.25
N ASP A 205 -1.78 3.67 -20.25
CA ASP A 205 -1.24 2.33 -20.00
C ASP A 205 -1.65 1.80 -18.61
N TYR A 206 -1.69 2.66 -17.59
CA TYR A 206 -2.20 2.31 -16.27
C TYR A 206 -3.71 2.00 -16.29
N LEU A 207 -4.53 2.82 -16.94
CA LEU A 207 -5.97 2.63 -17.02
C LEU A 207 -6.31 1.34 -17.76
N ALA A 208 -5.61 1.04 -18.86
CA ALA A 208 -5.74 -0.22 -19.58
C ALA A 208 -5.35 -1.43 -18.68
N TRP A 209 -4.23 -1.34 -17.97
CA TRP A 209 -3.75 -2.41 -17.09
C TRP A 209 -4.64 -2.66 -15.86
N SER A 210 -5.25 -1.59 -15.34
CA SER A 210 -6.06 -1.57 -14.11
C SER A 210 -7.58 -1.68 -14.35
N THR A 211 -7.99 -1.98 -15.57
CA THR A 211 -9.39 -2.29 -15.89
C THR A 211 -9.58 -3.81 -15.94
N PRO A 212 -10.41 -4.40 -15.07
CA PRO A 212 -10.61 -5.84 -15.05
C PRO A 212 -11.44 -6.29 -16.26
N ALA A 213 -11.11 -7.47 -16.78
CA ALA A 213 -11.90 -8.20 -17.76
C ALA A 213 -12.35 -9.54 -17.13
N PRO A 214 -13.60 -9.97 -17.31
CA PRO A 214 -14.05 -11.28 -16.84
C PRO A 214 -13.20 -12.41 -17.44
N ARG A 215 -12.93 -13.44 -16.63
CA ARG A 215 -12.24 -14.66 -17.09
C ARG A 215 -13.23 -15.81 -17.24
N ASP A 216 -13.18 -16.46 -18.40
CA ASP A 216 -14.00 -17.63 -18.67
C ASP A 216 -13.64 -18.81 -17.74
N GLY A 217 -14.66 -19.53 -17.28
CA GLY A 217 -14.49 -20.73 -16.44
C GLY A 217 -14.08 -20.46 -14.99
N VAL A 218 -14.06 -19.19 -14.55
CA VAL A 218 -13.81 -18.82 -13.15
C VAL A 218 -15.14 -18.55 -12.45
N ALA A 219 -15.52 -19.39 -11.49
CA ALA A 219 -16.79 -19.25 -10.76
C ALA A 219 -16.87 -17.89 -10.02
N LEU A 220 -15.88 -17.58 -9.18
CA LEU A 220 -15.75 -16.30 -8.48
C LEU A 220 -14.46 -15.60 -8.88
N ASP A 221 -14.58 -14.59 -9.76
CA ASP A 221 -13.46 -13.77 -10.20
C ASP A 221 -13.39 -12.47 -9.39
N LEU A 222 -12.28 -12.30 -8.67
CA LEU A 222 -12.04 -11.11 -7.88
C LEU A 222 -11.87 -9.83 -8.73
N GLY A 223 -11.53 -9.93 -10.03
CA GLY A 223 -11.41 -8.77 -10.91
C GLY A 223 -12.72 -7.98 -11.00
N PRO A 224 -13.81 -8.61 -11.50
CA PRO A 224 -15.15 -8.04 -11.45
C PRO A 224 -15.60 -7.66 -10.03
N CYS A 225 -15.29 -8.45 -8.99
CA CYS A 225 -15.63 -8.08 -7.62
C CYS A 225 -15.03 -6.73 -7.20
N VAL A 226 -13.76 -6.47 -7.54
CA VAL A 226 -13.11 -5.16 -7.28
C VAL A 226 -13.77 -4.04 -8.08
N ALA A 227 -14.22 -4.30 -9.31
CA ALA A 227 -14.98 -3.32 -10.10
C ALA A 227 -16.34 -2.97 -9.45
N GLU A 228 -17.08 -3.97 -9.00
CA GLU A 228 -18.36 -3.79 -8.30
C GLU A 228 -18.18 -2.99 -6.99
N MET A 229 -17.10 -3.27 -6.25
CA MET A 229 -16.75 -2.48 -5.07
C MET A 229 -16.42 -1.03 -5.44
N ARG A 230 -15.64 -0.80 -6.50
CA ARG A 230 -15.30 0.56 -6.96
C ARG A 230 -16.52 1.37 -7.37
N ALA A 231 -17.54 0.71 -7.92
CA ALA A 231 -18.78 1.37 -8.33
C ALA A 231 -19.68 1.77 -7.15
N ARG A 232 -19.57 1.07 -6.01
CA ARG A 232 -20.49 1.23 -4.86
C ARG A 232 -19.87 1.88 -3.63
N LEU A 233 -18.58 1.67 -3.40
CA LEU A 233 -17.88 2.18 -2.24
C LEU A 233 -17.24 3.55 -2.55
N PRO A 234 -17.16 4.47 -1.58
CA PRO A 234 -16.47 5.74 -1.74
C PRO A 234 -15.02 5.55 -2.19
N ALA A 235 -14.53 6.43 -3.07
CA ALA A 235 -13.16 6.35 -3.58
C ALA A 235 -12.09 6.49 -2.46
N ASP A 236 -12.45 7.18 -1.37
CA ASP A 236 -11.63 7.35 -0.17
C ASP A 236 -11.84 6.22 0.86
N SER A 237 -12.39 5.07 0.47
CA SER A 237 -12.45 3.89 1.36
C SER A 237 -11.04 3.47 1.79
N ILE A 238 -10.88 3.09 3.06
CA ILE A 238 -9.61 2.61 3.60
C ILE A 238 -9.50 1.10 3.35
N ILE A 239 -8.62 0.70 2.44
CA ILE A 239 -8.36 -0.70 2.11
C ILE A 239 -7.20 -1.21 2.95
N CYS A 240 -7.48 -2.20 3.80
CA CYS A 240 -6.51 -2.82 4.69
C CYS A 240 -6.24 -4.25 4.21
N ASN A 241 -4.98 -4.66 4.05
CA ASN A 241 -4.67 -6.02 3.64
C ASN A 241 -3.45 -6.61 4.34
N GLY A 242 -3.45 -7.94 4.50
CA GLY A 242 -2.28 -8.71 4.91
C GLY A 242 -1.34 -9.03 3.74
N ALA A 243 -0.64 -10.15 3.85
CA ALA A 243 0.22 -10.67 2.79
C ALA A 243 -0.38 -11.92 2.13
N GLY A 244 -0.32 -11.96 0.81
CA GLY A 244 -0.86 -13.05 0.00
C GLY A 244 -1.31 -12.56 -1.37
N ASN A 245 -1.42 -13.48 -2.33
CA ASN A 245 -1.76 -13.15 -3.70
C ASN A 245 -3.11 -12.45 -3.86
N TYR A 246 -4.08 -12.71 -2.97
CA TYR A 246 -5.40 -12.04 -2.98
C TYR A 246 -5.28 -10.51 -3.00
N SER A 247 -4.25 -9.95 -2.34
CA SER A 247 -4.01 -8.50 -2.31
C SER A 247 -3.68 -7.93 -3.70
N GLY A 248 -3.14 -8.76 -4.60
CA GLY A 248 -2.79 -8.38 -5.97
C GLY A 248 -3.96 -7.87 -6.80
N TRP A 249 -5.20 -8.36 -6.55
CA TRP A 249 -6.38 -7.86 -7.25
C TRP A 249 -6.70 -6.41 -6.89
N TRP A 250 -6.63 -6.05 -5.60
CA TRP A 250 -6.81 -4.65 -5.17
C TRP A 250 -5.62 -3.79 -5.56
N HIS A 251 -4.40 -4.30 -5.50
CA HIS A 251 -3.23 -3.57 -5.99
C HIS A 251 -3.35 -3.23 -7.48
N ARG A 252 -3.94 -4.12 -8.29
CA ARG A 252 -4.09 -3.93 -9.74
C ARG A 252 -5.31 -3.10 -10.11
N TYR A 253 -6.47 -3.39 -9.52
CA TYR A 253 -7.77 -2.89 -10.00
C TYR A 253 -8.41 -1.82 -9.12
N TRP A 254 -8.00 -1.67 -7.85
CA TRP A 254 -8.48 -0.60 -6.98
C TRP A 254 -7.79 0.73 -7.31
N ARG A 255 -8.56 1.82 -7.31
CA ARG A 255 -8.04 3.17 -7.59
C ARG A 255 -8.09 3.97 -6.29
N TYR A 256 -6.93 4.16 -5.68
CA TYR A 256 -6.80 4.86 -4.40
C TYR A 256 -6.99 6.36 -4.58
N ALA A 257 -7.73 7.01 -3.68
CA ALA A 257 -8.02 8.44 -3.74
C ALA A 257 -6.96 9.34 -3.10
N GLY A 258 -5.81 8.77 -2.69
CA GLY A 258 -4.71 9.48 -2.05
C GLY A 258 -4.49 9.08 -0.58
N PRO A 259 -3.61 9.78 0.15
CA PRO A 259 -3.00 9.24 1.37
C PRO A 259 -3.99 8.89 2.48
N GLY A 260 -3.74 7.78 3.17
CA GLY A 260 -4.60 7.30 4.23
C GLY A 260 -5.81 6.52 3.71
N THR A 261 -5.69 5.94 2.52
CA THR A 261 -6.68 5.01 1.92
C THR A 261 -6.12 3.60 1.76
N GLN A 262 -4.83 3.36 2.07
CA GLN A 262 -4.23 2.02 2.08
C GLN A 262 -3.48 1.73 3.39
N LEU A 263 -3.75 0.57 4.00
CA LEU A 263 -2.98 0.03 5.11
C LEU A 263 -2.49 -1.38 4.77
N ALA A 264 -1.22 -1.49 4.38
CA ALA A 264 -0.63 -2.76 3.93
C ALA A 264 0.83 -2.90 4.41
N PRO A 265 1.23 -4.05 5.00
CA PRO A 265 2.56 -4.19 5.60
C PRO A 265 3.63 -4.50 4.55
N THR A 266 4.67 -3.68 4.42
CA THR A 266 5.77 -3.98 3.48
C THR A 266 6.59 -5.20 3.89
N ALA A 267 6.62 -5.53 5.18
CA ALA A 267 7.34 -6.70 5.72
C ALA A 267 6.68 -8.05 5.38
N GLY A 268 5.56 -8.06 4.66
CA GLY A 268 4.88 -9.31 4.30
C GLY A 268 4.15 -9.98 5.47
N ALA A 269 3.79 -9.24 6.52
CA ALA A 269 3.06 -9.78 7.66
C ALA A 269 1.65 -10.26 7.25
N MET A 270 1.43 -11.57 7.40
CA MET A 270 0.10 -12.18 7.30
C MET A 270 -0.74 -11.81 8.54
N GLY A 271 -2.07 -11.79 8.40
CA GLY A 271 -2.98 -11.42 9.49
C GLY A 271 -3.10 -9.94 9.81
N TYR A 272 -2.42 -9.05 9.07
CA TYR A 272 -2.47 -7.60 9.33
C TYR A 272 -3.83 -6.94 9.02
N GLY A 273 -4.56 -7.44 8.01
CA GLY A 273 -5.72 -6.73 7.43
C GLY A 273 -6.84 -6.42 8.44
N VAL A 274 -7.29 -7.40 9.22
CA VAL A 274 -8.39 -7.24 10.21
C VAL A 274 -8.04 -6.28 11.35
N PRO A 275 -6.90 -6.43 12.07
CA PRO A 275 -6.54 -5.46 13.12
C PRO A 275 -6.28 -4.06 12.57
N ALA A 276 -5.70 -3.94 11.36
CA ALA A 276 -5.50 -2.64 10.74
C ALA A 276 -6.81 -1.93 10.37
N ALA A 277 -7.79 -2.68 9.85
CA ALA A 277 -9.13 -2.16 9.58
C ALA A 277 -9.85 -1.73 10.87
N THR A 278 -9.74 -2.54 11.93
CA THR A 278 -10.29 -2.21 13.24
C THR A 278 -9.73 -0.88 13.76
N ALA A 279 -8.40 -0.72 13.72
CA ALA A 279 -7.75 0.52 14.11
C ALA A 279 -8.14 1.71 13.22
N ALA A 280 -8.25 1.51 11.90
CA ALA A 280 -8.63 2.54 10.95
C ALA A 280 -10.07 3.04 11.19
N ALA A 281 -11.02 2.14 11.42
CA ALA A 281 -12.41 2.48 11.68
C ALA A 281 -12.57 3.21 13.03
N LEU A 282 -11.84 2.80 14.07
CA LEU A 282 -11.80 3.53 15.34
C LEU A 282 -11.21 4.94 15.18
N ARG A 283 -10.18 5.08 14.34
CA ARG A 283 -9.50 6.36 14.13
C ARG A 283 -10.30 7.32 13.25
N HIS A 284 -11.12 6.78 12.35
CA HIS A 284 -11.90 7.50 11.35
C HIS A 284 -13.37 7.04 11.34
N PRO A 285 -14.12 7.31 12.41
CA PRO A 285 -15.54 6.97 12.44
C PRO A 285 -16.25 7.67 11.26
N GLY A 286 -17.04 6.90 10.50
CA GLY A 286 -17.77 7.38 9.33
C GLY A 286 -17.06 7.24 7.98
N ARG A 287 -15.80 6.79 7.93
CA ARG A 287 -15.17 6.37 6.66
C ARG A 287 -15.46 4.90 6.41
N THR A 288 -15.71 4.54 5.15
CA THR A 288 -15.79 3.14 4.73
C THR A 288 -14.43 2.47 4.92
N VAL A 289 -14.38 1.41 5.71
CA VAL A 289 -13.16 0.62 5.96
C VAL A 289 -13.38 -0.82 5.49
N VAL A 290 -12.44 -1.34 4.72
CA VAL A 290 -12.47 -2.71 4.20
C VAL A 290 -11.23 -3.47 4.64
N ALA A 291 -11.43 -4.59 5.34
CA ALA A 291 -10.39 -5.57 5.62
C ALA A 291 -10.39 -6.65 4.54
N LEU A 292 -9.27 -6.81 3.86
CA LEU A 292 -9.01 -7.90 2.93
C LEU A 292 -8.12 -8.92 3.62
N ALA A 293 -8.57 -10.17 3.65
CA ALA A 293 -7.78 -11.28 4.18
C ALA A 293 -7.94 -12.49 3.27
N GLY A 294 -6.84 -13.13 2.89
CA GLY A 294 -6.88 -14.53 2.48
C GLY A 294 -7.24 -15.39 3.69
N ASP A 295 -7.84 -16.55 3.47
CA ASP A 295 -8.09 -17.58 4.50
C ASP A 295 -6.91 -17.80 5.47
N GLY A 296 -5.69 -17.99 4.97
CA GLY A 296 -4.49 -18.14 5.79
C GLY A 296 -4.12 -16.89 6.60
N CYS A 297 -4.41 -15.69 6.08
CA CYS A 297 -4.28 -14.45 6.86
C CYS A 297 -5.34 -14.37 7.95
N PHE A 298 -6.58 -14.73 7.61
CA PHE A 298 -7.70 -14.67 8.53
C PHE A 298 -7.53 -15.66 9.69
N LEU A 299 -6.94 -16.84 9.44
CA LEU A 299 -6.62 -17.79 10.51
C LEU A 299 -5.55 -17.31 11.51
N MET A 300 -4.79 -16.26 11.20
CA MET A 300 -3.80 -15.72 12.14
C MET A 300 -4.43 -14.75 13.14
N ASN A 301 -5.20 -13.78 12.64
CA ASN A 301 -5.73 -12.66 13.45
C ASN A 301 -7.22 -12.36 13.20
N GLY A 302 -7.98 -13.30 12.63
CA GLY A 302 -9.42 -13.14 12.42
C GLY A 302 -10.22 -13.10 13.73
N GLN A 303 -9.65 -13.58 14.84
CA GLN A 303 -10.23 -13.43 16.18
C GLN A 303 -10.37 -11.96 16.62
N GLU A 304 -9.67 -11.02 15.99
CA GLU A 304 -9.82 -9.59 16.24
C GLU A 304 -11.20 -9.04 15.84
N LEU A 305 -12.04 -9.84 15.17
CA LEU A 305 -13.46 -9.54 15.05
C LEU A 305 -14.14 -9.38 16.42
N ALA A 306 -13.71 -10.13 17.44
CA ALA A 306 -14.20 -9.95 18.81
C ALA A 306 -13.92 -8.53 19.33
N THR A 307 -12.70 -8.04 19.13
CA THR A 307 -12.28 -6.68 19.47
C THR A 307 -13.10 -5.66 18.69
N ALA A 308 -13.23 -5.83 17.38
CA ALA A 308 -13.98 -4.92 16.52
C ALA A 308 -15.44 -4.79 16.97
N VAL A 309 -16.12 -5.91 17.21
CA VAL A 309 -17.51 -5.93 17.69
C VAL A 309 -17.62 -5.29 19.07
N ALA A 310 -16.73 -5.62 20.01
CA ALA A 310 -16.73 -5.06 21.36
C ALA A 310 -16.61 -3.52 21.37
N HIS A 311 -15.92 -2.95 20.38
CA HIS A 311 -15.75 -1.51 20.24
C HIS A 311 -16.76 -0.83 19.29
N GLY A 312 -17.79 -1.54 18.82
CA GLY A 312 -18.77 -0.94 17.90
C GLY A 312 -18.18 -0.59 16.53
N VAL A 313 -17.13 -1.33 16.14
CA VAL A 313 -16.64 -1.56 14.78
C VAL A 313 -17.62 -1.28 13.64
N ASP A 314 -17.50 -0.25 12.78
CA ASP A 314 -18.15 -0.29 11.45
C ASP A 314 -17.16 -0.60 10.33
N MET A 315 -17.15 -1.83 9.81
CA MET A 315 -16.27 -2.24 8.71
C MET A 315 -16.78 -3.43 7.90
N LEU A 316 -16.34 -3.51 6.64
CA LEU A 316 -16.53 -4.67 5.77
C LEU A 316 -15.28 -5.56 5.78
N VAL A 317 -15.46 -6.87 5.87
CA VAL A 317 -14.39 -7.87 5.83
C VAL A 317 -14.64 -8.80 4.66
N LEU A 318 -13.64 -8.95 3.79
CA LEU A 318 -13.65 -9.93 2.71
C LEU A 318 -12.63 -11.01 3.01
N VAL A 319 -13.11 -12.25 3.17
CA VAL A 319 -12.26 -13.43 3.33
C VAL A 319 -12.18 -14.15 2.00
N ILE A 320 -11.01 -14.08 1.35
CA ILE A 320 -10.71 -14.76 0.09
C ILE A 320 -10.22 -16.16 0.44
N ASP A 321 -11.09 -17.15 0.29
CA ASP A 321 -10.84 -18.53 0.66
C ASP A 321 -10.60 -19.37 -0.59
N ASN A 322 -9.34 -19.72 -0.83
CA ASN A 322 -8.91 -20.67 -1.85
C ASN A 322 -8.42 -22.00 -1.23
N ALA A 323 -8.67 -22.21 0.06
CA ALA A 323 -8.20 -23.34 0.85
C ALA A 323 -6.67 -23.55 0.80
N GLY A 324 -5.87 -22.47 0.79
CA GLY A 324 -4.43 -22.63 0.79
C GLY A 324 -3.56 -21.38 0.80
N TYR A 325 -2.27 -21.59 1.09
CA TYR A 325 -1.25 -20.55 0.99
C TYR A 325 -0.83 -20.30 -0.46
N GLY A 326 -1.67 -19.60 -1.22
CA GLY A 326 -1.52 -19.39 -2.66
C GLY A 326 -0.15 -18.84 -3.11
N THR A 327 0.40 -17.84 -2.41
CA THR A 327 1.73 -17.32 -2.77
C THR A 327 2.81 -18.40 -2.68
N ILE A 328 2.82 -19.17 -1.59
CA ILE A 328 3.80 -20.25 -1.39
C ILE A 328 3.57 -21.36 -2.43
N ARG A 329 2.29 -21.72 -2.69
CA ARG A 329 1.91 -22.71 -3.70
C ARG A 329 2.45 -22.33 -5.08
N MET A 330 2.29 -21.07 -5.47
CA MET A 330 2.77 -20.53 -6.75
C MET A 330 4.30 -20.69 -6.90
N HIS A 331 5.06 -20.35 -5.85
CA HIS A 331 6.52 -20.52 -5.86
C HIS A 331 6.92 -22.00 -5.89
N GLN A 332 6.20 -22.88 -5.17
CA GLN A 332 6.45 -24.32 -5.24
C GLN A 332 6.27 -24.87 -6.65
N GLU A 333 5.18 -24.52 -7.34
CA GLU A 333 4.97 -24.99 -8.71
C GLU A 333 6.02 -24.45 -9.69
N ARG A 334 6.47 -23.21 -9.51
CA ARG A 334 7.47 -22.59 -10.38
C ARG A 334 8.87 -23.17 -10.19
N GLU A 335 9.32 -23.30 -8.94
CA GLU A 335 10.71 -23.67 -8.61
C GLU A 335 10.88 -25.18 -8.36
N PHE A 336 9.81 -25.86 -7.93
CA PHE A 336 9.82 -27.26 -7.55
C PHE A 336 8.60 -28.02 -8.11
N PRO A 337 8.46 -28.12 -9.45
CA PRO A 337 7.29 -28.72 -10.09
C PRO A 337 6.91 -30.07 -9.50
N GLY A 338 5.62 -30.26 -9.20
CA GLY A 338 5.06 -31.49 -8.62
C GLY A 338 5.30 -31.68 -7.11
N ARG A 339 5.99 -30.76 -6.43
CA ARG A 339 6.29 -30.86 -4.99
C ARG A 339 5.46 -29.90 -4.14
N VAL A 340 4.21 -30.32 -3.87
CA VAL A 340 3.30 -29.62 -2.95
C VAL A 340 3.68 -29.92 -1.50
N SER A 341 3.92 -28.90 -0.67
CA SER A 341 4.26 -29.12 0.74
C SER A 341 3.68 -28.04 1.65
N GLY A 342 2.81 -28.42 2.59
CA GLY A 342 2.32 -27.54 3.66
C GLY A 342 1.46 -26.35 3.22
N THR A 343 0.97 -26.32 1.98
CA THR A 343 0.20 -25.18 1.43
C THR A 343 -1.30 -25.38 1.38
N ALA A 344 -1.81 -26.59 1.65
CA ALA A 344 -3.23 -26.87 1.68
C ALA A 344 -3.80 -26.53 3.07
N LEU A 345 -4.94 -25.85 3.11
CA LEU A 345 -5.65 -25.50 4.33
C LEU A 345 -6.99 -26.23 4.37
N ARG A 346 -7.41 -26.58 5.59
CA ARG A 346 -8.78 -27.02 5.88
C ARG A 346 -9.43 -25.95 6.73
N ASN A 347 -10.19 -25.08 6.08
CA ASN A 347 -10.78 -23.90 6.71
C ASN A 347 -12.10 -24.24 7.42
N PRO A 348 -12.44 -23.53 8.52
CA PRO A 348 -13.78 -23.52 9.06
C PRO A 348 -14.74 -22.76 8.11
N ASP A 349 -16.03 -22.81 8.40
CA ASP A 349 -16.99 -21.86 7.82
C ASP A 349 -16.73 -20.47 8.44
N PHE A 350 -16.06 -19.60 7.70
CA PHE A 350 -15.72 -18.26 8.17
C PHE A 350 -16.94 -17.37 8.33
N ALA A 351 -18.02 -17.58 7.58
CA ALA A 351 -19.26 -16.85 7.77
C ALA A 351 -19.95 -17.27 9.08
N ALA A 352 -19.95 -18.58 9.41
CA ALA A 352 -20.46 -19.05 10.69
C ALA A 352 -19.61 -18.55 11.87
N LEU A 353 -18.28 -18.56 11.72
CA LEU A 353 -17.37 -18.02 12.73
C LEU A 353 -17.59 -16.52 12.96
N ALA A 354 -17.79 -15.74 11.90
CA ALA A 354 -18.10 -14.32 12.00
C ALA A 354 -19.42 -14.07 12.74
N ARG A 355 -20.47 -14.85 12.44
CA ARG A 355 -21.74 -14.80 13.17
C ARG A 355 -21.58 -15.13 14.65
N ALA A 356 -20.68 -16.07 15.00
CA ALA A 356 -20.38 -16.40 16.40
C ALA A 356 -19.74 -15.22 17.17
N TYR A 357 -19.02 -14.33 16.48
CA TYR A 357 -18.53 -13.07 17.07
C TYR A 357 -19.57 -11.95 17.12
N GLY A 358 -20.76 -12.14 16.55
CA GLY A 358 -21.81 -11.11 16.47
C GLY A 358 -21.78 -10.26 15.19
N CYS A 359 -21.07 -10.70 14.15
CA CYS A 359 -21.06 -10.03 12.84
C CYS A 359 -22.27 -10.45 11.99
N TRP A 360 -22.67 -9.58 11.05
CA TRP A 360 -23.42 -10.04 9.88
C TRP A 360 -22.46 -10.77 8.93
N ALA A 361 -22.86 -11.90 8.35
CA ALA A 361 -22.00 -12.59 7.39
C ALA A 361 -22.75 -13.48 6.39
N GLU A 362 -22.20 -13.54 5.18
CA GLU A 362 -22.71 -14.32 4.05
C GLU A 362 -21.56 -15.00 3.28
N THR A 363 -21.82 -16.17 2.70
CA THR A 363 -20.87 -16.88 1.82
C THR A 363 -21.22 -16.60 0.36
N VAL A 364 -20.22 -16.31 -0.46
CA VAL A 364 -20.35 -16.01 -1.89
C VAL A 364 -19.50 -16.99 -2.69
N GLU A 365 -20.12 -17.67 -3.65
CA GLU A 365 -19.47 -18.74 -4.44
C GLU A 365 -19.39 -18.45 -5.94
N SER A 366 -20.00 -17.36 -6.41
CA SER A 366 -19.93 -16.93 -7.80
C SER A 366 -19.79 -15.41 -7.96
N THR A 367 -19.27 -14.99 -9.12
CA THR A 367 -19.09 -13.58 -9.47
C THR A 367 -20.43 -12.83 -9.50
N GLU A 368 -21.49 -13.47 -10.01
CA GLU A 368 -22.83 -12.89 -10.12
C GLU A 368 -23.48 -12.67 -8.75
N ALA A 369 -23.14 -13.53 -7.77
CA ALA A 369 -23.66 -13.41 -6.41
C ALA A 369 -22.96 -12.30 -5.59
N PHE A 370 -21.78 -11.83 -6.01
CA PHE A 370 -21.00 -10.86 -5.25
C PHE A 370 -21.68 -9.51 -5.10
N ALA A 371 -22.15 -8.89 -6.20
CA ALA A 371 -22.77 -7.57 -6.15
C ALA A 371 -24.02 -7.54 -5.27
N PRO A 372 -24.98 -8.48 -5.39
CA PRO A 372 -26.11 -8.58 -4.47
C PRO A 372 -25.71 -8.80 -3.00
N ALA A 373 -24.67 -9.60 -2.74
CA ALA A 373 -24.19 -9.83 -1.37
C ALA A 373 -23.54 -8.59 -0.77
N LEU A 374 -22.76 -7.84 -1.56
CA LEU A 374 -22.20 -6.56 -1.17
C LEU A 374 -23.31 -5.55 -0.84
N GLU A 375 -24.34 -5.46 -1.67
CA GLU A 375 -25.48 -4.56 -1.42
C GLU A 375 -26.18 -4.88 -0.09
N ARG A 376 -26.45 -6.16 0.20
CA ARG A 376 -27.00 -6.58 1.50
C ARG A 376 -26.06 -6.21 2.65
N ALA A 377 -24.76 -6.52 2.53
CA ALA A 377 -23.77 -6.20 3.55
C ALA A 377 -23.76 -4.69 3.87
N MET A 378 -23.85 -3.83 2.87
CA MET A 378 -23.82 -2.37 3.06
C MET A 378 -25.07 -1.80 3.76
N THR A 379 -26.15 -2.57 3.89
CA THR A 379 -27.35 -2.16 4.66
C THR A 379 -27.28 -2.48 6.15
N GLU A 380 -26.29 -3.28 6.56
CA GLU A 380 -26.17 -3.80 7.92
C GLU A 380 -25.18 -2.97 8.76
N PRO A 381 -25.46 -2.68 10.04
CA PRO A 381 -24.56 -1.95 10.94
C PRO A 381 -23.55 -2.87 11.67
N GLY A 382 -22.44 -2.36 12.21
CA GLY A 382 -21.41 -3.14 12.93
C GLY A 382 -20.27 -3.76 12.08
N VAL A 383 -19.98 -5.06 12.22
CA VAL A 383 -19.00 -5.74 11.35
C VAL A 383 -19.70 -6.65 10.34
N ARG A 384 -19.37 -6.53 9.05
CA ARG A 384 -19.88 -7.40 7.97
C ARG A 384 -18.77 -8.28 7.44
N LEU A 385 -19.06 -9.55 7.18
CA LEU A 385 -18.10 -10.46 6.54
C LEU A 385 -18.70 -11.14 5.32
N LEU A 386 -18.03 -11.02 4.16
CA LEU A 386 -18.29 -11.85 2.99
C LEU A 386 -17.19 -12.90 2.87
N HIS A 387 -17.59 -14.16 2.96
CA HIS A 387 -16.73 -15.32 2.77
C HIS A 387 -16.74 -15.71 1.29
N LEU A 388 -15.70 -15.30 0.55
CA LEU A 388 -15.59 -15.49 -0.88
C LEU A 388 -14.88 -16.81 -1.19
N LYS A 389 -15.58 -17.77 -1.77
CA LYS A 389 -15.00 -19.05 -2.18
C LYS A 389 -14.37 -18.90 -3.57
N THR A 390 -13.05 -19.12 -3.63
CA THR A 390 -12.24 -19.00 -4.85
C THR A 390 -11.54 -20.32 -5.16
N ASP A 391 -11.10 -20.49 -6.40
CA ASP A 391 -10.30 -21.65 -6.82
C ASP A 391 -8.80 -21.37 -6.61
N MET A 392 -8.08 -22.31 -6.00
CA MET A 392 -6.62 -22.29 -5.87
C MET A 392 -5.90 -22.15 -7.22
N LYS A 393 -6.50 -22.60 -8.32
CA LYS A 393 -5.98 -22.42 -9.68
C LYS A 393 -5.92 -20.95 -10.08
N VAL A 394 -6.82 -20.12 -9.57
CA VAL A 394 -6.91 -18.70 -9.88
C VAL A 394 -6.01 -17.94 -8.91
N ILE A 395 -4.70 -17.98 -9.20
CA ILE A 395 -3.68 -17.64 -8.20
C ILE A 395 -3.21 -16.20 -8.24
N THR A 396 -3.39 -15.48 -9.36
CA THR A 396 -3.15 -14.03 -9.47
C THR A 396 -4.17 -13.35 -10.38
N ALA A 397 -4.14 -12.02 -10.43
CA ALA A 397 -4.96 -11.21 -11.33
C ALA A 397 -4.61 -11.40 -12.83
N GLY A 398 -3.51 -12.07 -13.17
CA GLY A 398 -3.07 -12.25 -14.57
C GLY A 398 -2.72 -13.69 -14.96
N ALA A 399 -2.72 -14.63 -14.02
CA ALA A 399 -2.29 -16.01 -14.28
C ALA A 399 -3.14 -17.04 -13.53
N MET A 400 -3.23 -18.23 -14.12
CA MET A 400 -3.77 -19.43 -13.50
C MET A 400 -2.65 -20.48 -13.34
N LEU A 401 -2.76 -21.37 -12.36
CA LEU A 401 -1.90 -22.55 -12.26
C LEU A 401 -2.23 -23.55 -13.38
N SER A 402 -1.21 -24.18 -13.96
CA SER A 402 -1.37 -25.34 -14.83
C SER A 402 -1.89 -26.54 -14.03
N THR A 403 -2.74 -27.36 -14.67
CA THR A 403 -3.26 -28.63 -14.13
C THR A 403 -2.20 -29.71 -14.02
#